data_AF-A0A4S5CQI9-F1
#
_entry.id   AF-A0A4S5CQI9-F1
#
_cell.length_a   1.000
_cell.length_b   1.000
_cell.length_c   1.000
_cell.angle_alpha   90.00
_cell.angle_beta   90.00
_cell.angle_gamma   90.00
#
_symmetry.space_group_name_H-M   'P 1'
#
loop_
_entity.id
_entity.type
_entity.pdbx_description
1 polymer ?
#
loop_
_entity_poly.entity_id
_entity_poly.type
_entity_poly.pdbx_seq_one_letter_code
_entity_poly.pdbx_strand_id
1 'polypeptide(L)'
;MLSAKWRVSARLDSRLARQMEINMDSLEIERILHQFQGLELQNRILEKKFNNLQNEHQKTLDVIESLKSNLAELQLQLASFGIAPSHDNESLRELSDLTPRQHVILQLFIEGFNYDQMAQRIGVSINTIKTQAKAIRTKWGVDNRSDLIFKARRAIGSVADNVYVEISGGLPKNWGEEFAHLAKDADPHNVLYRPSKGRGAGHEDEED
;
A
#
# COMPACT_ATOMS: atom_id res chain seq x y z
N MET A 1 -91.40 -24.35 5.21
CA MET A 1 -90.72 -23.71 6.36
C MET A 1 -89.21 -24.01 6.46
N LEU A 2 -88.71 -25.17 6.03
CA LEU A 2 -87.28 -25.52 6.16
C LEU A 2 -86.33 -24.66 5.31
N SER A 3 -86.68 -24.33 4.05
CA SER A 3 -85.81 -23.57 3.13
C SER A 3 -85.43 -22.14 3.63
N ALA A 4 -86.28 -21.51 4.45
CA ALA A 4 -86.02 -20.19 5.01
C ALA A 4 -84.98 -20.20 6.15
N LYS A 5 -84.97 -21.24 7.00
CA LYS A 5 -83.98 -21.38 8.09
C LYS A 5 -82.56 -21.61 7.57
N TRP A 6 -82.41 -22.43 6.52
CA TRP A 6 -81.10 -22.69 5.90
C TRP A 6 -80.51 -21.45 5.23
N ARG A 7 -81.34 -20.61 4.58
CA ARG A 7 -80.88 -19.37 3.94
C ARG A 7 -80.45 -18.29 4.93
N VAL A 8 -81.04 -18.23 6.13
CA VAL A 8 -80.64 -17.28 7.18
C VAL A 8 -79.33 -17.72 7.83
N SER A 9 -79.15 -19.02 8.13
CA SER A 9 -77.89 -19.56 8.67
C SER A 9 -76.72 -19.32 7.71
N ALA A 10 -76.87 -19.69 6.43
CA ALA A 10 -75.82 -19.50 5.43
C ALA A 10 -75.43 -18.01 5.22
N ARG A 11 -76.39 -17.08 5.38
CA ARG A 11 -76.12 -15.64 5.34
C ARG A 11 -75.39 -15.12 6.58
N LEU A 12 -75.69 -15.67 7.76
CA LEU A 12 -74.99 -15.32 9.00
C LEU A 12 -73.55 -15.84 8.98
N ASP A 13 -73.34 -17.08 8.53
CA ASP A 13 -71.99 -17.66 8.36
C ASP A 13 -71.16 -16.88 7.34
N SER A 14 -71.77 -16.48 6.22
CA SER A 14 -71.11 -15.62 5.22
C SER A 14 -70.76 -14.23 5.75
N ARG A 15 -71.57 -13.68 6.67
CA ARG A 15 -71.30 -12.38 7.31
C ARG A 15 -70.19 -12.47 8.35
N LEU A 16 -70.17 -13.53 9.14
CA LEU A 16 -69.11 -13.81 10.10
C LEU A 16 -67.77 -14.04 9.40
N ALA A 17 -67.74 -14.83 8.32
CA ALA A 17 -66.53 -15.04 7.53
C ALA A 17 -65.95 -13.72 6.99
N ARG A 18 -66.78 -12.86 6.39
CA ARG A 18 -66.35 -11.52 5.93
C ARG A 18 -65.88 -10.63 7.07
N GLN A 19 -66.53 -10.68 8.23
CA GLN A 19 -66.11 -9.88 9.39
C GLN A 19 -64.76 -10.37 9.94
N MET A 20 -64.52 -11.69 9.94
CA MET A 20 -63.23 -12.27 10.35
C MET A 20 -62.12 -11.91 9.36
N GLU A 21 -62.41 -11.93 8.05
CA GLU A 21 -61.48 -11.49 7.00
C GLU A 21 -61.12 -10.01 7.16
N ILE A 22 -62.11 -9.13 7.36
CA ILE A 22 -61.88 -7.69 7.63
C ILE A 22 -61.05 -7.49 8.91
N ASN A 23 -61.32 -8.26 9.97
CA ASN A 23 -60.57 -8.17 11.22
C ASN A 23 -59.12 -8.65 11.04
N MET A 24 -58.89 -9.69 10.23
CA MET A 24 -57.55 -10.17 9.89
C MET A 24 -56.76 -9.15 9.05
N ASP A 25 -57.40 -8.54 8.06
CA ASP A 25 -56.80 -7.48 7.24
C ASP A 25 -56.45 -6.25 8.11
N SER A 26 -57.33 -5.89 9.06
CA SER A 26 -57.08 -4.80 10.01
C SER A 26 -55.86 -5.07 10.90
N LEU A 27 -55.71 -6.30 11.41
CA LEU A 27 -54.55 -6.69 12.23
C LEU A 27 -53.26 -6.70 11.41
N GLU A 28 -53.32 -7.08 10.13
CA GLU A 28 -52.16 -7.04 9.24
C GLU A 28 -51.73 -5.59 8.93
N ILE A 29 -52.69 -4.68 8.74
CA ILE A 29 -52.44 -3.24 8.58
C ILE A 29 -51.76 -2.66 9.82
N GLU A 30 -52.24 -2.99 11.04
CA GLU A 30 -51.62 -2.52 12.28
C GLU A 30 -50.17 -3.02 12.43
N ARG A 31 -49.90 -4.28 12.07
CA ARG A 31 -48.54 -4.84 12.08
C ARG A 31 -47.61 -4.09 11.12
N ILE A 32 -48.08 -3.79 9.90
CA ILE A 32 -47.32 -3.04 8.90
C ILE A 32 -47.04 -1.62 9.40
N LEU A 33 -48.02 -0.95 10.00
CA LEU A 33 -47.84 0.39 10.58
C LEU A 33 -46.77 0.42 11.67
N HIS A 34 -46.77 -0.57 12.58
CA HIS A 34 -45.73 -0.67 13.61
C HIS A 34 -44.33 -0.92 13.02
N GLN A 35 -44.21 -1.78 12.01
CA GLN A 35 -42.94 -1.99 11.32
C GLN A 35 -42.45 -0.72 10.63
N PHE A 36 -43.35 0.00 9.96
CA PHE A 36 -43.04 1.26 9.28
C PHE A 36 -42.54 2.32 10.28
N GLN A 37 -43.21 2.49 11.42
CA GLN A 37 -42.75 3.38 12.50
C GLN A 37 -41.36 3.01 13.02
N GLY A 38 -41.07 1.71 13.14
CA GLY A 38 -39.74 1.22 13.51
C GLY A 38 -38.67 1.59 12.49
N LEU A 39 -38.97 1.45 11.19
CA LEU A 39 -38.07 1.84 10.11
C LEU A 39 -37.84 3.35 10.05
N GLU A 40 -38.88 4.17 10.25
CA GLU A 40 -38.74 5.64 10.32
C GLU A 40 -37.80 6.07 11.44
N LEU A 41 -37.89 5.43 12.62
CA LEU A 41 -36.99 5.71 13.72
C LEU A 41 -35.55 5.31 13.38
N GLN A 42 -35.35 4.14 12.76
CA GLN A 42 -34.03 3.69 12.31
C GLN A 42 -33.43 4.67 11.29
N ASN A 43 -34.21 5.11 10.30
CA ASN A 43 -33.77 6.09 9.31
C ASN A 43 -33.35 7.41 9.97
N ARG A 44 -34.14 7.92 10.93
CA ARG A 44 -33.80 9.13 11.68
C ARG A 44 -32.49 8.98 12.47
N ILE A 45 -32.23 7.81 13.04
CA ILE A 45 -30.97 7.52 13.74
C ILE A 45 -29.81 7.46 12.75
N LEU A 46 -30.00 6.83 11.59
CA LEU A 46 -28.99 6.75 10.54
C LEU A 46 -28.62 8.13 10.01
N GLU A 47 -29.60 9.00 9.76
CA GLU A 47 -29.37 10.39 9.35
C GLU A 47 -28.54 11.15 10.39
N LYS A 48 -28.86 11.02 11.68
CA LYS A 48 -28.06 11.62 12.76
C LYS A 48 -26.62 11.08 12.77
N LYS A 49 -26.44 9.77 12.61
CA LYS A 49 -25.11 9.15 12.55
C LYS A 49 -24.33 9.64 11.33
N PHE A 50 -24.98 9.76 10.18
CA PHE A 50 -24.39 10.26 8.94
C PHE A 50 -23.91 11.70 9.10
N ASN A 51 -24.76 12.58 9.64
CA ASN A 51 -24.39 13.98 9.90
C ASN A 51 -23.23 14.08 10.90
N ASN A 52 -23.24 13.26 11.96
CA ASN A 52 -22.12 13.23 12.91
C ASN A 52 -20.82 12.78 12.24
N LEU A 53 -20.85 11.70 11.44
CA LEU A 53 -19.69 11.23 10.70
C LEU A 53 -19.17 12.28 9.72
N GLN A 54 -20.07 12.97 9.03
CA GLN A 54 -19.72 14.05 8.10
C GLN A 54 -19.04 15.23 8.83
N ASN A 55 -19.54 15.58 10.02
CA ASN A 55 -18.91 16.62 10.85
C ASN A 55 -17.52 16.20 11.34
N GLU A 56 -17.34 14.96 11.79
CA GLU A 56 -16.03 14.45 12.20
C GLU A 56 -15.05 14.38 11.02
N HIS A 57 -15.53 14.00 9.84
CA HIS A 57 -14.73 14.03 8.62
C HIS A 57 -14.27 15.45 8.28
N GLN A 58 -15.16 16.44 8.34
CA GLN A 58 -14.82 17.83 8.07
C GLN A 58 -13.75 18.35 9.05
N LYS A 59 -13.92 18.09 10.36
CA LYS A 59 -12.89 18.44 11.36
C LYS A 59 -11.54 17.82 11.05
N THR A 60 -11.53 16.56 10.59
CA THR A 60 -10.29 15.86 10.22
C THR A 60 -9.62 16.52 9.01
N LEU A 61 -10.40 16.94 8.01
CA LEU A 61 -9.88 17.67 6.84
C LEU A 61 -9.27 19.01 7.25
N ASP A 62 -9.95 19.77 8.12
CA ASP A 62 -9.45 21.06 8.62
C ASP A 62 -8.12 20.90 9.37
N VAL A 63 -7.99 19.84 10.19
CA VAL A 63 -6.72 19.50 10.86
C VAL A 63 -5.63 19.17 9.85
N ILE A 64 -5.91 18.36 8.84
CA ILE A 64 -4.93 18.02 7.78
C ILE A 64 -4.46 19.28 7.06
N GLU A 65 -5.36 20.20 6.75
CA GLU A 65 -5.04 21.46 6.08
C GLU A 65 -4.15 22.36 6.95
N SER A 66 -4.44 22.45 8.25
CA SER A 66 -3.57 23.18 9.20
C SER A 66 -2.17 22.56 9.29
N LEU A 67 -2.06 21.23 9.35
CA LEU A 67 -0.77 20.53 9.40
C LEU A 67 0.03 20.73 8.11
N LYS A 68 -0.62 20.67 6.95
CA LYS A 68 0.03 20.95 5.66
C LYS A 68 0.62 22.36 5.61
N SER A 69 -0.13 23.34 6.11
CA SER A 69 0.33 24.73 6.17
C SER A 69 1.54 24.88 7.08
N ASN A 70 1.48 24.32 8.30
CA ASN A 70 2.59 24.34 9.24
C ASN A 70 3.85 23.65 8.67
N LEU A 71 3.67 22.52 7.98
CA LEU A 71 4.79 21.84 7.31
C LEU A 71 5.42 22.70 6.22
N ALA A 72 4.63 23.40 5.41
CA ALA A 72 5.13 24.29 4.38
C ALA A 72 5.95 25.45 4.97
N GLU A 73 5.49 26.04 6.09
CA GLU A 73 6.23 27.08 6.81
C GLU A 73 7.57 26.57 7.34
N LEU A 74 7.58 25.38 7.97
CA LEU A 74 8.81 24.75 8.45
C LEU A 74 9.78 24.44 7.31
N GLN A 75 9.28 23.96 6.17
CA GLN A 75 10.10 23.70 4.99
C GLN A 75 10.75 24.98 4.45
N LEU A 76 10.00 26.10 4.43
CA LEU A 76 10.53 27.40 4.00
C LEU A 76 11.61 27.91 4.97
N GLN A 77 11.39 27.75 6.28
CA GLN A 77 12.40 28.08 7.29
C GLN A 77 13.66 27.24 7.12
N LEU A 78 13.55 25.92 6.97
CA LEU A 78 14.69 25.02 6.75
C LEU A 78 15.46 25.36 5.46
N ALA A 79 14.74 25.70 4.38
CA ALA A 79 15.36 26.15 3.13
C ALA A 79 16.18 27.44 3.32
N SER A 80 15.75 28.36 4.20
CA SER A 80 16.51 29.57 4.53
C SER A 80 17.82 29.28 5.29
N PHE A 81 17.90 28.13 5.97
CA PHE A 81 19.13 27.62 6.59
C PHE A 81 20.02 26.84 5.60
N GLY A 82 19.69 26.80 4.32
CA GLY A 82 20.41 26.01 3.31
C GLY A 82 20.16 24.50 3.41
N ILE A 83 19.25 24.09 4.31
CA ILE A 83 18.79 22.72 4.46
C ILE A 83 17.53 22.59 3.62
N ALA A 84 17.69 22.53 2.30
CA ALA A 84 16.57 22.16 1.45
C ALA A 84 16.15 20.73 1.84
N PRO A 85 14.87 20.45 2.13
CA PRO A 85 14.38 19.09 2.10
C PRO A 85 14.41 18.63 0.63
N SER A 86 15.59 18.24 0.16
CA SER A 86 15.87 18.03 -1.27
C SER A 86 15.30 16.72 -1.80
N HIS A 87 14.70 15.90 -0.92
CA HIS A 87 14.26 14.56 -1.26
C HIS A 87 12.85 14.67 -1.80
N ASP A 88 12.70 14.35 -3.08
CA ASP A 88 11.40 13.99 -3.61
C ASP A 88 10.91 12.76 -2.85
N ASN A 89 9.76 12.91 -2.18
CA ASN A 89 9.11 11.83 -1.42
C ASN A 89 8.90 10.56 -2.26
N GLU A 90 8.81 10.71 -3.58
CA GLU A 90 8.75 9.61 -4.55
C GLU A 90 10.05 8.81 -4.56
N SER A 91 11.21 9.44 -4.79
CA SER A 91 12.49 8.71 -4.80
C SER A 91 12.84 8.11 -3.45
N LEU A 92 12.48 8.78 -2.34
CA LEU A 92 12.68 8.21 -1.02
C LEU A 92 11.89 6.89 -0.85
N ARG A 93 10.63 6.85 -1.32
CA ARG A 93 9.82 5.63 -1.32
C ARG A 93 10.42 4.55 -2.20
N GLU A 94 10.77 4.89 -3.44
CA GLU A 94 11.35 3.96 -4.41
C GLU A 94 12.65 3.31 -3.89
N LEU A 95 13.49 4.10 -3.22
CA LEU A 95 14.72 3.63 -2.61
C LEU A 95 14.45 2.81 -1.34
N SER A 96 13.49 3.21 -0.50
CA SER A 96 13.14 2.46 0.72
C SER A 96 12.54 1.07 0.45
N ASP A 97 11.95 0.86 -0.73
CA ASP A 97 11.42 -0.44 -1.15
C ASP A 97 12.51 -1.45 -1.51
N LEU A 98 13.77 -1.03 -1.63
CA LEU A 98 14.89 -1.89 -1.99
C LEU A 98 15.56 -2.52 -0.76
N THR A 99 16.09 -3.73 -0.96
CA THR A 99 16.96 -4.36 0.05
C THR A 99 18.40 -3.83 -0.07
N PRO A 100 19.25 -3.93 0.97
CA PRO A 100 20.66 -3.51 0.89
C PRO A 100 21.42 -4.10 -0.32
N ARG A 101 21.21 -5.38 -0.64
CA ARG A 101 21.81 -6.02 -1.82
C ARG A 101 21.28 -5.44 -3.14
N GLN A 102 20.02 -4.99 -3.17
CA GLN A 102 19.45 -4.34 -4.36
C GLN A 102 20.04 -2.94 -4.56
N HIS A 103 20.36 -2.20 -3.50
CA HIS A 103 21.11 -0.93 -3.61
C HIS A 103 22.50 -1.13 -4.21
N VAL A 104 23.20 -2.20 -3.79
CA VAL A 104 24.51 -2.56 -4.37
C VAL A 104 24.39 -2.84 -5.87
N ILE A 105 23.43 -3.67 -6.29
CA ILE A 105 23.21 -3.95 -7.72
C ILE A 105 22.89 -2.67 -8.49
N LEU A 106 22.09 -1.78 -7.90
CA LEU A 106 21.72 -0.50 -8.49
C LEU A 106 22.95 0.40 -8.73
N GLN A 107 23.83 0.53 -7.74
CA GLN A 107 25.08 1.30 -7.90
C GLN A 107 26.03 0.65 -8.90
N LEU A 108 26.16 -0.68 -8.92
CA LEU A 108 26.95 -1.38 -9.95
C LEU A 108 26.42 -1.13 -11.38
N PHE A 109 25.10 -1.01 -11.55
CA PHE A 109 24.54 -0.62 -12.85
C PHE A 109 24.95 0.79 -13.26
N ILE A 110 24.96 1.73 -12.32
CA ILE A 110 25.36 3.13 -12.53
C ILE A 110 26.84 3.23 -12.93
N GLU A 111 27.69 2.40 -12.33
CA GLU A 111 29.11 2.25 -12.66
C GLU A 111 29.38 1.47 -13.96
N GLY A 112 28.34 0.95 -14.61
CA GLY A 112 28.47 0.30 -15.91
C GLY A 112 28.88 -1.18 -15.87
N PHE A 113 28.86 -1.83 -14.70
CA PHE A 113 29.19 -3.26 -14.59
C PHE A 113 28.24 -4.11 -15.44
N ASN A 114 28.75 -5.16 -16.09
CA ASN A 114 27.92 -6.17 -16.73
C ASN A 114 27.48 -7.25 -15.73
N TYR A 115 26.57 -8.14 -16.12
CA TYR A 115 26.03 -9.16 -15.21
C TYR A 115 27.10 -10.12 -14.68
N ASP A 116 28.13 -10.41 -15.47
CA ASP A 116 29.20 -11.34 -15.10
C ASP A 116 30.11 -10.70 -14.05
N GLN A 117 30.48 -9.43 -14.26
CA GLN A 117 31.24 -8.63 -13.29
C GLN A 117 30.47 -8.46 -11.98
N MET A 118 29.15 -8.21 -12.04
CA MET A 118 28.30 -8.14 -10.85
C MET A 118 28.22 -9.47 -10.11
N ALA A 119 28.07 -10.57 -10.83
CA ALA A 119 28.01 -11.92 -10.28
C ALA A 119 29.31 -12.26 -9.55
N GLN A 120 30.45 -11.96 -10.16
CA GLN A 120 31.77 -12.10 -9.55
C GLN A 120 31.91 -11.21 -8.32
N ARG A 121 31.56 -9.93 -8.40
CA ARG A 121 31.65 -8.96 -7.28
C ARG A 121 30.82 -9.39 -6.07
N ILE A 122 29.59 -9.85 -6.29
CA ILE A 122 28.67 -10.25 -5.21
C ILE A 122 28.94 -11.70 -4.75
N GLY A 123 29.54 -12.55 -5.60
CA GLY A 123 29.76 -13.97 -5.30
C GLY A 123 28.50 -14.82 -5.47
N VAL A 124 27.70 -14.56 -6.51
CA VAL A 124 26.49 -15.31 -6.84
C VAL A 124 26.47 -15.66 -8.32
N SER A 125 25.56 -16.56 -8.74
CA SER A 125 25.40 -16.86 -10.17
C SER A 125 24.84 -15.67 -10.96
N ILE A 126 25.18 -15.60 -12.25
CA ILE A 126 24.64 -14.60 -13.20
C ILE A 126 23.10 -14.63 -13.22
N ASN A 127 22.49 -15.81 -13.11
CA ASN A 127 21.04 -15.95 -13.03
C ASN A 127 20.44 -15.29 -11.78
N THR A 128 21.17 -15.31 -10.66
CA THR A 128 20.77 -14.59 -9.44
C THR A 128 20.76 -13.08 -9.68
N ILE A 129 21.79 -12.55 -10.34
CA ILE A 129 21.85 -11.12 -10.72
C ILE A 129 20.68 -10.75 -11.65
N LYS A 130 20.43 -11.54 -12.69
CA LYS A 130 19.30 -11.31 -13.61
C LYS A 130 17.95 -11.30 -12.89
N THR A 131 17.77 -12.21 -11.93
CA THR A 131 16.56 -12.30 -11.11
C THR A 131 16.40 -11.06 -10.23
N GLN A 132 17.46 -10.63 -9.54
CA GLN A 132 17.45 -9.42 -8.72
C GLN A 132 17.22 -8.17 -9.56
N ALA A 133 17.88 -8.05 -10.72
CA ALA A 133 17.67 -6.95 -11.66
C ALA A 133 16.22 -6.89 -12.17
N LYS A 134 15.60 -8.05 -12.46
CA LYS A 134 14.17 -8.11 -12.80
C LYS A 134 13.30 -7.64 -11.64
N ALA A 135 13.59 -8.08 -10.41
CA ALA A 135 12.83 -7.65 -9.23
C ALA A 135 12.90 -6.13 -9.01
N ILE A 136 14.08 -5.52 -9.18
CA ILE A 136 14.25 -4.05 -9.09
C ILE A 136 13.42 -3.37 -10.19
N ARG A 137 13.56 -3.81 -11.44
CA ARG A 137 12.81 -3.25 -12.57
C ARG A 137 11.29 -3.33 -12.37
N THR A 138 10.79 -4.46 -11.86
CA THR A 138 9.36 -4.64 -11.55
C THR A 138 8.90 -3.71 -10.42
N LYS A 139 9.70 -3.55 -9.35
CA LYS A 139 9.37 -2.60 -8.27
C LYS A 139 9.29 -1.17 -8.78
N TRP A 140 10.17 -0.80 -9.71
CA TRP A 140 10.32 0.58 -10.19
C TRP A 140 9.53 0.89 -11.47
N GLY A 141 8.83 -0.11 -12.03
CA GLY A 141 8.01 0.04 -13.23
C GLY A 141 8.79 0.40 -14.49
N VAL A 142 10.01 -0.12 -14.64
CA VAL A 142 10.89 0.18 -15.79
C VAL A 142 11.18 -1.08 -16.61
N ASP A 143 11.18 -0.95 -17.94
CA ASP A 143 11.28 -2.11 -18.84
C ASP A 143 12.73 -2.48 -19.18
N ASN A 144 13.62 -1.49 -19.27
CA ASN A 144 14.99 -1.69 -19.70
C ASN A 144 16.02 -1.18 -18.68
N ARG A 145 17.29 -1.56 -18.92
CA ARG A 145 18.42 -1.22 -18.03
C ARG A 145 18.75 0.27 -18.06
N SER A 146 18.64 0.92 -19.22
CA SER A 146 18.97 2.34 -19.37
C SER A 146 18.02 3.22 -18.56
N ASP A 147 16.72 2.94 -18.64
CA ASP A 147 15.70 3.64 -17.85
C ASP A 147 15.90 3.41 -16.35
N LEU A 148 16.27 2.18 -15.96
CA LEU A 148 16.62 1.87 -14.58
C LEU A 148 17.80 2.73 -14.09
N ILE A 149 18.87 2.84 -14.88
CA ILE A 149 20.05 3.65 -14.52
C ILE A 149 19.68 5.14 -14.42
N PHE A 150 18.92 5.66 -15.38
CA PHE A 150 18.49 7.06 -15.37
C PHE A 150 17.65 7.38 -14.13
N LYS A 151 16.65 6.55 -13.85
CA LYS A 151 15.78 6.68 -12.68
C LYS A 151 16.58 6.55 -11.38
N ALA A 152 17.54 5.62 -11.32
CA ALA A 152 18.41 5.43 -10.17
C ALA A 152 19.29 6.64 -9.88
N ARG A 153 19.93 7.21 -10.90
CA ARG A 153 20.77 8.42 -10.72
C ARG A 153 19.96 9.59 -10.19
N ARG A 154 18.74 9.80 -10.72
CA ARG A 154 17.82 10.83 -10.22
C ARG A 154 17.47 10.59 -8.76
N ALA A 155 17.05 9.37 -8.42
CA ALA A 155 16.58 9.04 -7.08
C ALA A 155 17.69 9.11 -6.02
N ILE A 156 18.89 8.61 -6.33
CA ILE A 156 20.03 8.67 -5.41
C ILE A 156 20.51 10.12 -5.24
N GLY A 157 20.50 10.90 -6.32
CA GLY A 157 20.94 12.30 -6.31
C GLY A 157 20.00 13.25 -5.56
N SER A 158 18.71 12.93 -5.47
CA SER A 158 17.73 13.78 -4.77
C SER A 158 17.68 13.53 -3.26
N VAL A 159 17.94 12.29 -2.81
CA VAL A 159 18.02 11.95 -1.38
C VAL A 159 19.28 12.57 -0.73
N ALA A 160 19.38 12.80 0.58
CA ALA A 160 20.60 13.27 1.26
C ALA A 160 21.51 12.08 1.59
N ASP A 161 22.79 12.34 1.81
CA ASP A 161 23.77 11.28 2.05
C ASP A 161 23.45 10.47 3.32
N ASN A 162 23.13 11.16 4.41
CA ASN A 162 22.74 10.52 5.68
C ASN A 162 21.47 9.67 5.52
N VAL A 163 20.46 10.18 4.81
CA VAL A 163 19.20 9.48 4.57
C VAL A 163 19.43 8.24 3.70
N TYR A 164 20.25 8.36 2.65
CA TYR A 164 20.56 7.23 1.78
C TYR A 164 21.30 6.12 2.53
N VAL A 165 22.26 6.48 3.39
CA VAL A 165 22.97 5.50 4.24
C VAL A 165 21.99 4.77 5.15
N GLU A 166 21.01 5.47 5.73
CA GLU A 166 20.00 4.86 6.60
C GLU A 166 19.12 3.86 5.83
N ILE A 167 18.50 4.29 4.71
CA ILE A 167 17.55 3.44 3.96
C ILE A 167 18.21 2.25 3.27
N SER A 168 19.49 2.38 2.89
CA SER A 168 20.23 1.31 2.22
C SER A 168 20.81 0.26 3.18
N GLY A 169 20.63 0.44 4.49
CA GLY A 169 21.20 -0.42 5.53
C GLY A 169 22.70 -0.18 5.77
N GLY A 170 23.20 1.01 5.48
CA GLY A 170 24.57 1.44 5.73
C GLY A 170 25.44 1.64 4.48
N LEU A 171 24.88 1.58 3.27
CA LEU A 171 25.64 1.75 2.03
C LEU A 171 25.73 3.25 1.66
N PRO A 172 26.92 3.82 1.47
CA PRO A 172 27.03 5.22 1.06
C PRO A 172 26.73 5.40 -0.43
N LYS A 173 26.34 6.62 -0.85
CA LYS A 173 25.93 6.90 -2.25
C LYS A 173 27.06 6.74 -3.27
N ASN A 174 28.28 7.07 -2.85
CA ASN A 174 29.52 6.96 -3.61
C ASN A 174 30.14 5.55 -3.51
N TRP A 175 29.44 4.56 -2.95
CA TRP A 175 30.02 3.22 -2.79
C TRP A 175 30.46 2.60 -4.12
N GLY A 176 29.65 2.79 -5.17
CA GLY A 176 29.95 2.33 -6.52
C GLY A 176 31.28 2.88 -7.03
N GLU A 177 31.44 4.20 -6.97
CA GLU A 177 32.64 4.91 -7.40
C GLU A 177 33.89 4.51 -6.60
N GLU A 178 33.77 4.41 -5.28
CA GLU A 178 34.92 4.20 -4.40
C GLU A 178 35.33 2.74 -4.21
N PHE A 179 34.36 1.81 -4.12
CA PHE A 179 34.62 0.45 -3.66
C PHE A 179 34.27 -0.64 -4.68
N ALA A 180 33.47 -0.36 -5.72
CA ALA A 180 33.01 -1.42 -6.63
C ALA A 180 34.15 -2.12 -7.38
N HIS A 181 35.21 -1.37 -7.69
CA HIS A 181 36.39 -1.87 -8.41
C HIS A 181 37.47 -2.49 -7.50
N LEU A 182 37.34 -2.35 -6.19
CA LEU A 182 38.30 -2.91 -5.24
C LEU A 182 38.09 -4.43 -5.10
N ALA A 183 39.06 -5.09 -4.46
CA ALA A 183 38.88 -6.47 -4.03
C ALA A 183 37.79 -6.57 -2.94
N LYS A 184 37.21 -7.76 -2.73
CA LYS A 184 36.06 -7.94 -1.81
C LYS A 184 36.42 -7.78 -0.34
N ASP A 185 37.64 -8.16 0.02
CA ASP A 185 38.24 -8.03 1.34
C ASP A 185 38.59 -6.58 1.68
N ALA A 186 38.86 -5.75 0.67
CA ALA A 186 39.10 -4.32 0.82
C ALA A 186 37.83 -3.47 0.92
N ASP A 187 36.63 -4.03 0.73
CA ASP A 187 35.35 -3.31 0.86
C ASP A 187 34.75 -3.47 2.26
N PRO A 188 34.70 -2.40 3.08
CA PRO A 188 34.09 -2.44 4.41
C PRO A 188 32.60 -2.83 4.39
N HIS A 189 31.91 -2.60 3.27
CA HIS A 189 30.47 -2.80 3.11
C HIS A 189 30.12 -4.18 2.56
N ASN A 190 31.11 -5.05 2.28
CA ASN A 190 30.88 -6.41 1.77
C ASN A 190 29.94 -7.24 2.66
N VAL A 191 29.94 -6.98 3.97
CA VAL A 191 29.02 -7.62 4.93
C VAL A 191 27.55 -7.40 4.56
N LEU A 192 27.19 -6.28 3.92
CA LEU A 192 25.81 -5.93 3.57
C LEU A 192 25.25 -6.78 2.43
N TYR A 193 26.11 -7.27 1.52
CA TYR A 193 25.64 -7.93 0.30
C TYR A 193 26.20 -9.33 0.09
N ARG A 194 27.19 -9.79 0.88
CA ARG A 194 27.73 -11.14 0.80
C ARG A 194 26.62 -12.21 0.88
N PRO A 195 26.71 -13.32 0.12
CA PRO A 195 25.75 -14.41 0.20
C PRO A 195 25.71 -15.01 1.60
N SER A 196 24.53 -15.38 2.08
CA SER A 196 24.42 -16.16 3.32
C SER A 196 24.98 -17.56 3.09
N LYS A 197 25.74 -18.08 4.06
CA LYS A 197 26.62 -19.26 4.01
C LYS A 197 25.96 -20.61 3.64
N GLY A 198 24.69 -20.64 3.20
CA GLY A 198 23.93 -21.88 2.99
C GLY A 198 23.13 -22.00 1.69
N ARG A 199 23.33 -21.14 0.67
CA ARG A 199 22.52 -21.21 -0.58
C ARG A 199 23.29 -21.18 -1.91
N GLY A 200 24.62 -21.28 -1.92
CA GLY A 200 25.38 -21.13 -3.18
C GLY A 200 26.77 -21.76 -3.26
N ALA A 201 27.18 -22.58 -2.29
CA ALA A 201 28.39 -23.40 -2.44
C ALA A 201 28.00 -24.70 -3.16
N GLY A 202 28.03 -24.66 -4.49
CA GLY A 202 27.73 -25.81 -5.34
C GLY A 202 28.37 -25.55 -6.70
N HIS A 203 29.31 -26.41 -7.07
CA HIS A 203 30.29 -26.32 -8.17
C HIS A 203 31.48 -25.38 -7.92
N GLU A 204 32.40 -25.85 -7.09
CA GLU A 204 33.82 -25.77 -7.44
C GLU A 204 34.13 -27.06 -8.19
N ASP A 205 34.48 -26.94 -9.47
CA ASP A 205 34.94 -28.03 -10.31
C ASP A 205 36.33 -28.44 -9.81
N GLU A 206 36.42 -29.61 -9.19
CA GLU A 206 37.67 -30.35 -9.01
C GLU A 206 38.07 -30.90 -10.39
N GLU A 207 38.94 -30.18 -11.09
CA GLU A 207 39.81 -30.77 -12.12
C GLU A 207 41.01 -31.42 -11.43
N ASP A 208 41.04 -32.76 -11.45
CA ASP A 208 42.25 -33.61 -11.46
C ASP A 208 42.03 -34.74 -12.49
#